data_AF-A0A1Y3EQL0-F1
#
_entry.id   AF-A0A1Y3EQL0-F1
#
_cell.length_a   1.000
_cell.length_b   1.000
_cell.length_c   1.000
_cell.angle_alpha   90.00
_cell.angle_beta   90.00
_cell.angle_gamma   90.00
#
_symmetry.space_group_name_H-M   'P 1'
#
loop_
_entity.id
_entity.type
_entity.pdbx_description
1 polymer ?
#
loop_
_entity_poly.entity_id
_entity_poly.type
_entity_poly.pdbx_seq_one_letter_code
_entity_poly.pdbx_strand_id
1 'polypeptide(L)'
;MIPYPSYEKKRCFIGQMDCLVFVALLTCCSVTVVIVCIAVVHHVLLEKEAVKSSSLNDKMPIGVSCGQQALLNADDVSSCAKIGAWLENKIEDKFHRWGVFCTRHPCLVFFFGITVSLICTSGLCYMQVTTDPVQICPFYRIEQLIIVPRNQTQFVAADPLDNVEFNWGPVFRKEFLHEILQLQKQIENLTVQVENKPVTLKDICVQPLAPEKTECLIQSVVSYFQSNATNLDDEYYEEGFLLSNWLSHLRSCLRNPIQVM
;
A
#
# COMPACT_ATOMS: atom_id res chain seq x y z
N MET A 1 -18.85 15.94 8.24
CA MET A 1 -18.60 14.62 7.62
C MET A 1 -17.66 14.80 6.44
N ILE A 2 -16.45 14.27 6.53
CA ILE A 2 -15.56 14.14 5.38
C ILE A 2 -16.13 12.97 4.55
N PRO A 3 -16.45 13.17 3.26
CA PRO A 3 -17.01 12.10 2.45
C PRO A 3 -16.02 10.94 2.40
N TYR A 4 -16.54 9.71 2.53
CA TYR A 4 -15.74 8.50 2.32
C TYR A 4 -15.13 8.58 0.91
N PRO A 5 -13.80 8.50 0.77
CA PRO A 5 -13.21 8.42 -0.55
C PRO A 5 -13.61 7.06 -1.13
N SER A 6 -14.52 7.09 -2.10
CA SER A 6 -14.76 5.94 -2.96
C SER A 6 -13.45 5.63 -3.66
N TYR A 7 -12.83 4.50 -3.30
CA TYR A 7 -11.67 3.99 -4.02
C TYR A 7 -12.14 3.46 -5.37
N GLU A 8 -12.43 4.40 -6.27
CA GLU A 8 -12.70 4.08 -7.64
C GLU A 8 -11.37 3.62 -8.23
N LYS A 9 -11.22 2.31 -8.41
CA LYS A 9 -10.08 1.70 -9.09
C LYS A 9 -10.08 2.22 -10.53
N LYS A 10 -9.48 3.39 -10.75
CA LYS A 10 -9.37 4.00 -12.07
C LYS A 10 -8.48 3.10 -12.91
N ARG A 11 -9.11 2.28 -13.75
CA ARG A 11 -8.42 1.50 -14.76
C ARG A 11 -7.73 2.49 -15.70
N CYS A 12 -6.41 2.35 -15.83
CA CYS A 12 -5.62 3.20 -16.69
C CYS A 12 -5.86 2.76 -18.14
N PHE A 13 -6.41 3.66 -18.95
CA PHE A 13 -6.60 3.48 -20.38
C PHE A 13 -5.78 4.51 -21.16
N ILE A 14 -5.05 4.06 -22.18
CA ILE A 14 -4.44 4.92 -23.19
C ILE A 14 -5.23 4.68 -24.49
N GLY A 15 -6.06 5.66 -24.86
CA GLY A 15 -7.03 5.48 -25.94
C GLY A 15 -8.08 4.42 -25.58
N GLN A 16 -8.16 3.35 -26.37
CA GLN A 16 -9.11 2.24 -26.17
C GLN A 16 -8.48 1.00 -25.50
N MET A 17 -7.19 1.02 -25.17
CA MET A 17 -6.49 -0.14 -24.60
C MET A 17 -6.08 0.08 -23.16
N ASP A 18 -6.02 -1.01 -22.38
CA ASP A 18 -5.47 -1.00 -21.03
C ASP A 18 -3.98 -0.59 -21.06
N CYS A 19 -3.57 0.29 -20.15
CA CYS A 19 -2.18 0.78 -20.08
C CYS A 19 -1.16 -0.34 -19.98
N LEU A 20 -1.50 -1.44 -19.29
CA LEU A 20 -0.61 -2.60 -19.16
C LEU A 20 -0.34 -3.26 -20.51
N VAL A 21 -1.39 -3.43 -21.33
CA VAL A 21 -1.27 -4.01 -22.68
C VAL A 21 -0.48 -3.07 -23.59
N PHE A 22 -0.75 -1.77 -23.52
CA PHE A 22 -0.03 -0.77 -24.29
C PHE A 22 1.47 -0.74 -23.97
N VAL A 23 1.82 -0.73 -22.68
CA VAL A 23 3.23 -0.77 -22.24
C VAL A 23 3.89 -2.09 -22.64
N ALA A 24 3.21 -3.23 -22.49
CA ALA A 24 3.74 -4.53 -22.91
C ALA A 24 4.01 -4.62 -24.42
N LEU A 25 3.15 -4.01 -25.24
CA LEU A 25 3.37 -3.93 -26.69
C LEU A 25 4.57 -3.04 -27.03
N LEU A 26 4.69 -1.87 -26.39
CA LEU A 26 5.83 -0.98 -26.60
C LEU A 26 7.15 -1.63 -26.21
N THR A 27 7.20 -2.34 -25.07
CA THR A 27 8.42 -3.05 -24.63
C THR A 27 8.74 -4.24 -25.53
N CYS A 28 7.73 -4.98 -25.99
CA CYS A 28 7.95 -6.09 -26.93
C CYS A 28 8.45 -5.59 -28.30
N CYS A 29 7.85 -4.52 -28.83
CA CYS A 29 8.29 -3.90 -30.08
C CYS A 29 9.72 -3.33 -29.96
N SER A 30 10.07 -2.67 -28.85
CA SER A 30 11.43 -2.16 -28.67
C SER A 30 12.46 -3.28 -28.57
N VAL A 31 12.17 -4.35 -27.82
CA VAL A 31 13.07 -5.51 -27.69
C VAL A 31 13.23 -6.26 -29.02
N THR A 32 12.15 -6.47 -29.77
CA THR A 32 12.21 -7.14 -31.08
C THR A 32 13.01 -6.34 -32.09
N VAL A 33 12.84 -5.02 -32.14
CA VAL A 33 13.65 -4.13 -32.99
C VAL A 33 15.13 -4.24 -32.61
N VAL A 34 15.46 -4.19 -31.32
CA VAL A 34 16.86 -4.33 -30.86
C VAL A 34 17.46 -5.68 -31.28
N ILE A 35 16.74 -6.79 -31.10
CA ILE A 35 17.21 -8.14 -31.48
C ILE A 35 17.42 -8.24 -33.00
N VAL A 36 16.47 -7.73 -33.80
CA VAL A 36 16.58 -7.73 -35.26
C VAL A 36 17.75 -6.85 -35.71
N CYS A 37 17.94 -5.67 -35.12
CA CYS A 37 19.09 -4.83 -35.42
C CYS A 37 20.40 -5.55 -35.12
N ILE A 38 20.52 -6.23 -33.98
CA ILE A 38 21.71 -7.02 -33.64
C ILE A 38 21.92 -8.17 -34.63
N ALA A 39 20.84 -8.90 -34.99
CA ALA A 39 20.92 -10.02 -35.93
C ALA A 39 21.29 -9.57 -37.35
N VAL A 40 20.74 -8.45 -37.84
CA VAL A 40 21.07 -7.87 -39.14
C VAL A 40 22.50 -7.37 -39.16
N VAL A 41 22.94 -6.67 -38.10
CA VAL A 41 24.34 -6.26 -37.96
C VAL A 41 25.23 -7.51 -37.99
N HIS A 42 24.93 -8.54 -37.20
CA HIS A 42 25.69 -9.78 -37.18
C HIS A 42 25.74 -10.49 -38.56
N HIS A 43 24.62 -10.55 -39.28
CA HIS A 43 24.58 -11.13 -40.63
C HIS A 43 25.41 -10.34 -41.65
N VAL A 44 25.32 -9.01 -41.63
CA VAL A 44 26.11 -8.15 -42.52
C VAL A 44 27.60 -8.24 -42.19
N LEU A 45 27.96 -8.42 -40.92
CA LEU A 45 29.34 -8.63 -40.49
C LEU A 45 29.86 -10.01 -40.92
N LEU A 46 29.06 -11.07 -40.78
CA LEU A 46 29.41 -12.41 -41.26
C LEU A 46 29.53 -12.50 -42.79
N GLU A 47 28.67 -11.81 -43.55
CA GLU A 47 28.81 -11.76 -45.01
C GLU A 47 30.07 -11.01 -45.43
N LYS A 48 30.44 -9.93 -44.72
CA LYS A 48 31.70 -9.24 -44.95
C LYS A 48 32.91 -10.13 -44.64
N GLU A 49 32.83 -10.98 -43.63
CA GLU A 49 33.87 -11.97 -43.30
C GLU A 49 34.00 -13.04 -44.41
N ALA A 50 32.88 -13.53 -44.96
CA ALA A 50 32.89 -14.52 -46.05
C ALA A 50 33.43 -13.96 -47.38
N VAL A 51 33.12 -12.70 -47.70
CA VAL A 51 33.66 -12.01 -48.87
C VAL A 51 35.15 -11.69 -48.68
N LYS A 52 35.59 -11.34 -47.47
CA LYS A 52 37.00 -11.05 -47.15
C LYS A 52 37.87 -12.32 -47.10
N SER A 53 37.33 -13.47 -46.70
CA SER A 53 38.01 -14.77 -46.74
C SER A 53 38.35 -15.26 -48.16
N SER A 54 37.62 -14.80 -49.18
CA SER A 54 37.85 -15.19 -50.58
C SER A 54 39.07 -14.49 -51.21
N SER A 55 39.49 -13.32 -50.71
CA SER A 55 40.65 -12.59 -51.27
C SER A 55 42.00 -12.88 -50.61
N LEU A 56 42.04 -13.69 -49.54
CA LEU A 56 43.24 -13.98 -48.75
C LEU A 56 43.80 -15.40 -48.98
N ASN A 57 43.74 -15.92 -50.22
CA ASN A 57 44.44 -17.16 -50.61
C ASN A 57 45.72 -16.93 -51.43
N ASP A 58 46.12 -15.69 -51.70
CA ASP A 58 47.39 -15.37 -52.38
C ASP A 58 48.31 -14.53 -51.49
N LYS A 59 49.19 -15.25 -50.75
CA LYS A 59 50.55 -14.90 -50.29
C LYS A 59 50.81 -15.17 -48.81
N MET A 60 51.71 -16.12 -48.60
CA MET A 60 52.49 -16.39 -47.38
C MET A 60 53.97 -16.32 -47.80
N PRO A 61 54.89 -15.72 -47.00
CA PRO A 61 55.60 -16.53 -46.01
C PRO A 61 55.90 -15.88 -44.63
N ILE A 62 55.80 -16.75 -43.61
CA ILE A 62 56.75 -17.05 -42.52
C ILE A 62 57.06 -15.96 -41.46
N GLY A 63 56.71 -16.28 -40.19
CA GLY A 63 57.67 -16.16 -39.07
C GLY A 63 57.19 -15.54 -37.75
N VAL A 64 57.08 -16.41 -36.73
CA VAL A 64 57.28 -16.17 -35.28
C VAL A 64 56.05 -15.80 -34.41
N SER A 65 55.94 -16.56 -33.31
CA SER A 65 54.81 -16.67 -32.37
C SER A 65 55.00 -15.83 -31.10
N CYS A 66 53.91 -15.42 -30.45
CA CYS A 66 53.67 -15.68 -29.02
C CYS A 66 52.18 -15.42 -28.65
N GLY A 67 51.57 -16.37 -27.92
CA GLY A 67 50.54 -16.10 -26.91
C GLY A 67 49.12 -15.77 -27.37
N GLN A 68 48.28 -16.80 -27.44
CA GLN A 68 46.82 -16.75 -27.62
C GLN A 68 46.11 -16.09 -26.42
N GLN A 69 45.27 -15.08 -26.68
CA GLN A 69 43.93 -14.98 -26.06
C GLN A 69 43.01 -14.19 -27.03
N ALA A 70 42.35 -14.94 -27.91
CA ALA A 70 41.13 -14.63 -28.66
C ALA A 70 40.90 -13.15 -29.06
N LEU A 71 41.55 -12.76 -30.17
CA LEU A 71 41.35 -11.50 -30.87
C LEU A 71 39.93 -11.39 -31.45
N LEU A 72 39.12 -10.52 -30.85
CA LEU A 72 37.95 -9.93 -31.50
C LEU A 72 38.39 -9.25 -32.80
N ASN A 73 37.70 -9.55 -33.91
CA ASN A 73 38.06 -9.13 -35.26
C ASN A 73 38.37 -7.62 -35.35
N ALA A 74 39.55 -7.32 -35.92
CA ALA A 74 40.17 -6.00 -35.94
C ALA A 74 39.37 -4.92 -36.72
N ASP A 75 38.37 -5.28 -37.51
CA ASP A 75 37.61 -4.35 -38.36
C ASP A 75 36.31 -3.83 -37.74
N ASP A 76 35.63 -4.60 -36.88
CA ASP A 76 34.44 -4.13 -36.14
C ASP A 76 34.81 -3.35 -34.87
N VAL A 77 35.97 -3.70 -34.31
CA VAL A 77 36.66 -2.85 -33.35
C VAL A 77 37.02 -1.53 -34.01
N SER A 78 37.34 -1.45 -35.31
CA SER A 78 37.87 -0.23 -35.94
C SER A 78 36.91 0.97 -35.91
N SER A 79 35.62 0.81 -36.24
CA SER A 79 34.69 1.97 -36.28
C SER A 79 34.19 2.38 -34.88
N CYS A 80 33.83 1.41 -34.04
CA CYS A 80 33.42 1.68 -32.65
C CYS A 80 34.59 2.16 -31.80
N ALA A 81 35.79 1.60 -31.98
CA ALA A 81 37.00 2.11 -31.31
C ALA A 81 37.46 3.44 -31.89
N LYS A 82 37.19 3.76 -33.17
CA LYS A 82 37.47 5.11 -33.72
C LYS A 82 36.50 6.17 -33.21
N ILE A 83 35.22 5.82 -33.03
CA ILE A 83 34.22 6.68 -32.38
C ILE A 83 34.51 6.79 -30.87
N GLY A 84 34.90 5.69 -30.22
CA GLY A 84 35.35 5.64 -28.83
C GLY A 84 36.58 6.52 -28.61
N ALA A 85 37.62 6.34 -29.42
CA ALA A 85 38.83 7.17 -29.37
C ALA A 85 38.56 8.65 -29.70
N TRP A 86 37.64 8.93 -30.63
CA TRP A 86 37.22 10.31 -30.90
C TRP A 86 36.46 10.92 -29.72
N LEU A 87 35.55 10.16 -29.10
CA LEU A 87 34.75 10.58 -27.95
C LEU A 87 35.67 10.79 -26.74
N GLU A 88 36.58 9.85 -26.46
CA GLU A 88 37.58 9.95 -25.40
C GLU A 88 38.42 11.22 -25.57
N ASN A 89 39.02 11.43 -26.75
CA ASN A 89 39.80 12.63 -27.03
C ASN A 89 38.97 13.92 -26.90
N LYS A 90 37.69 13.91 -27.32
CA LYS A 90 36.81 15.08 -27.21
C LYS A 90 36.38 15.37 -25.77
N ILE A 91 36.09 14.32 -25.00
CA ILE A 91 35.72 14.42 -23.59
C ILE A 91 36.93 14.91 -22.79
N GLU A 92 38.10 14.35 -23.06
CA GLU A 92 39.37 14.77 -22.45
C GLU A 92 39.66 16.24 -22.76
N ASP A 93 39.58 16.67 -24.02
CA ASP A 93 39.77 18.07 -24.41
C ASP A 93 38.80 19.01 -23.68
N LYS A 94 37.54 18.59 -23.53
CA LYS A 94 36.48 19.39 -22.89
C LYS A 94 36.67 19.45 -21.37
N PHE A 95 36.95 18.33 -20.71
CA PHE A 95 37.21 18.30 -19.28
C PHE A 95 38.55 18.96 -18.93
N HIS A 96 39.58 18.81 -19.76
CA HIS A 96 40.84 19.51 -19.59
C HIS A 96 40.62 21.03 -19.71
N ARG A 97 39.89 21.50 -20.74
CA ARG A 97 39.59 22.94 -20.89
C ARG A 97 38.72 23.49 -19.76
N TRP A 98 37.77 22.69 -19.28
CA TRP A 98 36.93 23.07 -18.13
C TRP A 98 37.71 23.06 -16.81
N GLY A 99 38.56 22.05 -16.60
CA GLY A 99 39.45 21.95 -15.45
C GLY A 99 40.48 23.08 -15.39
N VAL A 100 41.08 23.46 -16.53
CA VAL A 100 41.95 24.62 -16.64
C VAL A 100 41.20 25.91 -16.32
N PHE A 101 39.94 26.03 -16.73
CA PHE A 101 39.09 27.17 -16.34
C PHE A 101 38.85 27.20 -14.83
N CYS A 102 38.57 26.05 -14.20
CA CYS A 102 38.38 25.95 -12.76
C CYS A 102 39.64 26.30 -11.96
N THR A 103 40.83 25.91 -12.43
CA THR A 103 42.09 26.22 -11.73
C THR A 103 42.57 27.66 -11.98
N ARG A 104 42.22 28.26 -13.12
CA ARG A 104 42.60 29.66 -13.46
C ARG A 104 41.72 30.70 -12.77
N HIS A 105 40.47 30.37 -12.44
CA HIS A 105 39.52 31.26 -11.76
C HIS A 105 38.88 30.59 -10.52
N PRO A 106 39.67 30.16 -9.51
CA PRO A 106 39.17 29.38 -8.39
C PRO A 106 38.12 30.13 -7.57
N CYS A 107 38.32 31.41 -7.27
CA CYS A 107 37.37 32.21 -6.51
C CYS A 107 35.99 32.28 -7.21
N LEU A 108 35.96 32.48 -8.52
CA LEU A 108 34.71 32.58 -9.29
C LEU A 108 33.92 31.26 -9.24
N VAL A 109 34.60 30.12 -9.39
CA VAL A 109 33.97 28.80 -9.31
C VAL A 109 33.41 28.52 -7.92
N PHE A 110 34.13 28.88 -6.86
CA PHE A 110 33.61 28.76 -5.49
C PHE A 110 32.40 29.64 -5.24
N PHE A 111 32.42 30.91 -5.69
CA PHE A 111 31.27 31.79 -5.58
C PHE A 111 30.05 31.22 -6.31
N PHE A 112 30.22 30.76 -7.55
CA PHE A 112 29.14 30.16 -8.32
C PHE A 112 28.58 28.89 -7.65
N GLY A 113 29.45 28.00 -7.16
CA GLY A 113 29.05 26.78 -6.45
C GLY A 113 28.29 27.07 -5.15
N ILE A 114 28.75 28.05 -4.36
CA ILE A 114 28.07 28.46 -3.13
C ILE A 114 26.71 29.09 -3.46
N THR A 115 26.62 29.95 -4.47
CA THR A 115 25.34 30.55 -4.90
C THR A 115 24.34 29.48 -5.31
N VAL A 116 24.74 28.50 -6.13
CA VAL A 116 23.88 27.39 -6.55
C VAL A 116 23.45 26.55 -5.34
N SER A 117 24.39 26.22 -4.44
CA SER A 117 24.09 25.46 -3.23
C SER A 117 23.09 26.19 -2.32
N LEU A 118 23.24 27.51 -2.11
CA LEU A 118 22.32 28.30 -1.29
C LEU A 118 20.92 28.38 -1.91
N ILE A 119 20.84 28.53 -3.24
CA ILE A 119 19.57 28.49 -3.97
C ILE A 119 18.89 27.13 -3.77
N CYS A 120 19.63 26.02 -3.94
CA CYS A 120 19.09 24.68 -3.71
C CYS A 120 18.64 24.46 -2.27
N THR A 121 19.40 24.94 -1.28
CA THR A 121 19.09 24.79 0.14
C THR A 121 17.88 25.63 0.57
N SER A 122 17.61 26.78 -0.07
CA SER A 122 16.46 27.63 0.25
C SER A 122 15.11 26.92 0.09
N GLY A 123 15.03 25.89 -0.76
CA GLY A 123 13.83 25.05 -0.93
C GLY A 123 13.44 24.30 0.35
N LEU A 124 14.39 24.05 1.27
CA LEU A 124 14.11 23.39 2.55
C LEU A 124 13.27 24.26 3.49
N CYS A 125 13.28 25.59 3.33
CA CYS A 125 12.43 26.48 4.13
C CYS A 125 10.93 26.29 3.82
N TYR A 126 10.60 25.76 2.64
CA TYR A 126 9.23 25.43 2.23
C TYR A 126 8.90 23.95 2.42
N MET A 127 9.79 23.17 3.04
CA MET A 127 9.54 21.77 3.33
C MET A 127 8.51 21.67 4.47
N GLN A 128 7.30 21.28 4.10
CA GLN A 128 6.26 20.92 5.07
C GLN A 128 6.35 19.42 5.36
N VAL A 129 6.53 19.06 6.63
CA VAL A 129 6.50 17.67 7.06
C VAL A 129 5.05 17.26 7.27
N THR A 130 4.52 16.44 6.37
CA THR A 130 3.23 15.79 6.59
C THR A 130 3.40 14.72 7.66
N THR A 131 2.87 14.97 8.86
CA THR A 131 2.82 13.99 9.95
C THR A 131 1.51 13.21 10.00
N ASP A 132 0.52 13.61 9.19
CA ASP A 132 -0.76 12.92 9.13
C ASP A 132 -0.58 11.54 8.48
N PRO A 133 -0.75 10.43 9.23
CA PRO A 133 -0.54 9.09 8.69
C PRO A 133 -1.51 8.82 7.54
N VAL A 134 -2.72 9.39 7.55
CA VAL A 134 -3.73 9.24 6.49
C VAL A 134 -3.24 9.73 5.13
N GLN A 135 -2.44 10.80 5.10
CA GLN A 135 -1.90 11.34 3.84
C GLN A 135 -0.76 10.46 3.28
N ILE A 136 -0.07 9.71 4.15
CA ILE A 136 1.05 8.84 3.77
C ILE A 136 0.54 7.43 3.43
N CYS A 137 -0.42 6.93 4.21
CA CYS A 137 -1.07 5.63 4.07
C CYS A 137 -2.47 5.73 4.71
N PRO A 138 -3.57 5.70 3.93
CA PRO A 138 -4.91 5.82 4.50
C PRO A 138 -5.17 4.66 5.47
N PHE A 139 -5.06 4.96 6.77
CA PHE A 139 -5.33 4.04 7.86
C PHE A 139 -6.64 4.47 8.50
N TYR A 140 -7.73 3.78 8.16
CA TYR A 140 -9.00 3.98 8.84
C TYR A 140 -9.01 3.11 10.09
N ARG A 141 -8.95 3.75 11.26
CA ARG A 141 -9.05 3.05 12.55
C ARG A 141 -10.51 3.05 12.98
N ILE A 142 -11.06 1.85 13.15
CA ILE A 142 -12.23 1.65 14.00
C ILE A 142 -11.78 1.78 15.46
N GLU A 143 -12.49 2.58 16.25
CA GLU A 143 -12.25 2.65 17.70
C GLU A 143 -12.76 1.35 18.33
N GLN A 144 -11.83 0.51 18.80
CA GLN A 144 -12.15 -0.82 19.36
C GLN A 144 -11.95 -0.81 20.88
N LEU A 145 -12.99 -1.17 21.62
CA LEU A 145 -12.92 -1.42 23.06
C LEU A 145 -12.88 -2.94 23.30
N ILE A 146 -11.83 -3.42 23.96
CA ILE A 146 -11.69 -4.84 24.35
C ILE A 146 -11.95 -4.94 25.85
N ILE A 147 -13.01 -5.65 26.24
CA ILE A 147 -13.43 -5.83 27.63
C ILE A 147 -13.25 -7.30 27.99
N VAL A 148 -12.56 -7.57 29.09
CA VAL A 148 -12.27 -8.92 29.56
C VAL A 148 -12.81 -9.09 30.99
N PRO A 149 -13.60 -10.14 31.27
CA PRO A 149 -14.11 -10.38 32.62
C PRO A 149 -12.96 -10.72 33.57
N ARG A 150 -12.99 -10.21 34.80
CA ARG A 150 -11.98 -10.57 35.81
C ARG A 150 -12.05 -12.05 36.18
N ASN A 151 -13.26 -12.58 36.28
CA ASN A 151 -13.49 -13.99 36.52
C ASN A 151 -13.44 -14.76 35.18
N GLN A 152 -12.41 -15.60 35.01
CA GLN A 152 -12.20 -16.39 33.79
C GLN A 152 -12.85 -17.79 33.85
N THR A 153 -13.53 -18.12 34.95
CA THR A 153 -14.18 -19.44 35.11
C THR A 153 -15.40 -19.57 34.21
N GLN A 154 -15.53 -20.72 33.55
CA GLN A 154 -16.73 -21.08 32.80
C GLN A 154 -17.90 -21.31 33.75
N PHE A 155 -19.13 -21.20 33.22
CA PHE A 155 -20.33 -21.58 33.95
C PHE A 155 -21.19 -22.51 33.12
N VAL A 156 -21.94 -23.36 33.81
CA VAL A 156 -22.89 -24.28 33.19
C VAL A 156 -24.26 -23.65 33.27
N ALA A 157 -24.94 -23.56 32.13
CA ALA A 157 -26.33 -23.12 32.05
C ALA A 157 -27.04 -23.85 30.91
N ALA A 158 -28.27 -24.28 31.19
CA ALA A 158 -29.17 -24.86 30.20
C ALA A 158 -30.06 -23.78 29.59
N ASP A 159 -30.43 -23.96 28.33
CA ASP A 159 -31.52 -23.21 27.72
C ASP A 159 -32.84 -23.76 28.30
N PRO A 160 -33.76 -22.95 28.81
CA PRO A 160 -35.05 -23.44 29.30
C PRO A 160 -35.82 -24.37 28.34
N LEU A 161 -35.58 -24.28 27.02
CA LEU A 161 -36.19 -25.15 26.01
C LEU A 161 -35.38 -26.42 25.70
N ASP A 162 -34.06 -26.39 25.88
CA ASP A 162 -33.19 -27.54 25.66
C ASP A 162 -32.79 -28.13 27.03
N ASN A 163 -33.19 -29.37 27.33
CA ASN A 163 -32.71 -30.11 28.53
C ASN A 163 -31.20 -30.46 28.48
N VAL A 164 -30.41 -29.69 27.73
CA VAL A 164 -28.98 -29.87 27.52
C VAL A 164 -28.24 -28.72 28.19
N GLU A 165 -27.40 -29.07 29.15
CA GLU A 165 -26.48 -28.14 29.79
C GLU A 165 -25.30 -27.82 28.86
N PHE A 166 -24.99 -26.53 28.71
CA PHE A 166 -23.84 -26.06 27.93
C PHE A 166 -22.84 -25.36 28.84
N ASN A 167 -21.55 -25.50 28.50
CA ASN A 167 -20.48 -24.74 29.13
C ASN A 167 -20.34 -23.38 28.43
N TRP A 168 -20.65 -22.32 29.16
CA TRP A 168 -20.58 -20.95 28.67
C TRP A 168 -19.29 -20.27 29.12
N GLY A 169 -18.76 -19.43 28.22
CA GLY A 169 -17.65 -18.55 28.54
C GLY A 169 -18.05 -17.47 29.56
N PRO A 170 -17.11 -16.98 30.39
CA PRO A 170 -17.38 -16.00 31.43
C PRO A 170 -17.96 -14.67 30.92
N VAL A 171 -17.76 -14.36 29.64
CA VAL A 171 -18.27 -13.15 28.96
C VAL A 171 -19.80 -13.15 28.85
N PHE A 172 -20.45 -14.31 28.90
CA PHE A 172 -21.90 -14.43 28.75
C PHE A 172 -22.67 -14.39 30.08
N ARG A 173 -21.97 -14.11 31.19
CA ARG A 173 -22.60 -13.92 32.49
C ARG A 173 -23.48 -12.66 32.45
N LYS A 174 -24.70 -12.75 32.97
CA LYS A 174 -25.68 -11.66 32.96
C LYS A 174 -25.13 -10.41 33.64
N GLU A 175 -24.44 -10.59 34.76
CA GLU A 175 -23.82 -9.50 35.53
C GLU A 175 -22.76 -8.76 34.72
N PHE A 176 -21.95 -9.50 33.94
CA PHE A 176 -20.91 -8.91 33.10
C PHE A 176 -21.50 -8.14 31.92
N LEU A 177 -22.60 -8.64 31.32
CA LEU A 177 -23.31 -7.92 30.26
C LEU A 177 -23.93 -6.61 30.77
N HIS A 178 -24.42 -6.58 32.01
CA HIS A 178 -24.87 -5.34 32.66
C HIS A 178 -23.74 -4.33 32.87
N GLU A 179 -22.56 -4.78 33.31
CA GLU A 179 -21.38 -3.92 33.45
C GLU A 179 -20.96 -3.32 32.09
N ILE A 180 -20.97 -4.14 31.02
CA ILE A 180 -20.70 -3.67 29.65
C ILE A 180 -21.73 -2.63 29.23
N LEU A 181 -23.02 -2.88 29.47
CA LEU A 181 -24.08 -1.96 29.08
C LEU A 181 -23.96 -0.62 29.81
N GLN A 182 -23.63 -0.64 31.10
CA GLN A 182 -23.39 0.56 31.88
C GLN A 182 -22.20 1.36 31.33
N LEU A 183 -21.08 0.69 31.04
CA LEU A 183 -19.90 1.32 30.46
C LEU A 183 -20.22 1.93 29.09
N GLN A 184 -20.96 1.21 28.24
CA GLN A 184 -21.37 1.72 26.93
C GLN A 184 -22.19 3.01 27.06
N LYS A 185 -23.18 3.05 27.95
CA LYS A 185 -24.00 4.26 28.22
C LYS A 185 -23.17 5.41 28.78
N GLN A 186 -22.15 5.13 29.59
CA GLN A 186 -21.23 6.16 30.08
C GLN A 186 -20.42 6.78 28.94
N ILE A 187 -19.94 5.96 28.01
CA ILE A 187 -19.19 6.42 26.83
C ILE A 187 -20.08 7.23 25.88
N GLU A 188 -21.31 6.77 25.64
CA GLU A 188 -22.29 7.46 24.79
C GLU A 188 -22.65 8.86 25.33
N ASN A 189 -22.66 9.03 26.65
CA ASN A 189 -22.97 10.30 27.33
C ASN A 189 -21.75 11.21 27.55
N LEU A 190 -20.56 10.85 27.03
CA LEU A 190 -19.40 11.72 27.13
C LEU A 190 -19.62 13.02 26.33
N THR A 191 -19.24 14.13 26.96
CA THR A 191 -19.28 15.47 26.35
C THR A 191 -17.91 16.10 26.46
N VAL A 192 -17.41 16.62 25.34
CA VAL A 192 -16.07 17.23 25.24
C VAL A 192 -16.22 18.65 24.69
N GLN A 193 -15.48 19.60 25.25
CA GLN A 193 -15.45 20.97 24.77
C GLN A 193 -14.35 21.13 23.73
N VAL A 194 -14.74 21.38 22.48
CA VAL A 194 -13.83 21.70 21.37
C VAL A 194 -14.20 23.09 20.87
N GLU A 195 -13.26 24.04 20.90
CA GLU A 195 -13.48 25.43 20.47
C GLU A 195 -14.70 26.10 21.15
N ASN A 196 -14.87 25.90 22.46
CA ASN A 196 -16.01 26.36 23.27
C ASN A 196 -17.40 25.84 22.83
N LYS A 197 -17.46 24.75 22.08
CA LYS A 197 -18.70 24.05 21.75
C LYS A 197 -18.70 22.67 22.40
N PRO A 198 -19.81 22.27 23.07
CA PRO A 198 -19.97 20.89 23.52
C PRO A 198 -20.16 20.00 22.29
N VAL A 199 -19.28 19.02 22.15
CA VAL A 199 -19.34 17.97 21.13
C VAL A 199 -19.66 16.65 21.83
N THR A 200 -20.62 15.92 21.27
CA THR A 200 -21.07 14.61 21.76
C THR A 200 -20.73 13.51 20.76
N LEU A 201 -20.86 12.25 21.17
CA LEU A 201 -20.67 11.12 20.26
C LEU A 201 -21.62 11.17 19.05
N LYS A 202 -22.85 11.66 19.23
CA LYS A 202 -23.86 11.75 18.15
C LYS A 202 -23.47 12.72 17.04
N ASP A 203 -22.58 13.67 17.32
CA ASP A 203 -22.13 14.66 16.33
C ASP A 203 -21.05 14.11 15.38
N ILE A 204 -20.34 13.06 15.80
CA ILE A 204 -19.18 12.51 15.08
C ILE A 204 -19.40 11.10 14.54
N CYS A 205 -20.34 10.35 15.11
CA CYS A 205 -20.56 8.95 14.77
C CYS A 205 -21.20 8.76 13.38
N VAL A 206 -21.06 7.55 12.84
CA VAL A 206 -21.77 7.15 11.60
C VAL A 206 -23.22 6.80 11.93
N GLN A 207 -24.15 7.41 11.20
CA GLN A 207 -25.60 7.20 11.33
C GLN A 207 -26.17 6.67 10.01
N PRO A 208 -26.32 5.35 9.86
CA PRO A 208 -26.67 4.73 8.57
C PRO A 208 -28.11 5.00 8.12
N LEU A 209 -29.01 5.29 9.08
CA LEU A 209 -30.43 5.52 8.84
C LEU A 209 -30.82 6.99 8.96
N ALA A 210 -29.86 7.91 9.01
CA ALA A 210 -30.15 9.34 9.03
C ALA A 210 -30.77 9.76 7.67
N PRO A 211 -31.80 10.62 7.67
CA PRO A 211 -32.35 11.38 8.80
C PRO A 211 -33.48 10.70 9.58
N GLU A 212 -33.96 9.51 9.17
CA GLU A 212 -35.10 8.84 9.82
C GLU A 212 -34.78 8.34 11.25
N LYS A 213 -33.53 7.89 11.48
CA LYS A 213 -33.00 7.52 12.79
C LYS A 213 -31.60 8.09 12.97
N THR A 214 -31.41 8.85 14.04
CA THR A 214 -30.15 9.53 14.40
C THR A 214 -29.34 8.74 15.44
N GLU A 215 -29.54 7.43 15.52
CA GLU A 215 -28.74 6.57 16.41
C GLU A 215 -27.40 6.22 15.76
N CYS A 216 -26.37 6.18 16.60
CA CYS A 216 -25.01 5.85 16.19
C CYS A 216 -24.87 4.35 15.89
N LEU A 217 -24.08 4.01 14.88
CA LEU A 217 -23.66 2.63 14.66
C LEU A 217 -22.68 2.18 15.76
N ILE A 218 -23.15 1.36 16.70
CA ILE A 218 -22.35 0.73 17.75
C ILE A 218 -22.47 -0.79 17.64
N GLN A 219 -21.35 -1.45 17.39
CA GLN A 219 -21.27 -2.91 17.26
C GLN A 219 -20.88 -3.53 18.61
N SER A 220 -21.88 -4.00 19.35
CA SER A 220 -21.71 -4.58 20.69
C SER A 220 -22.65 -5.78 20.87
N VAL A 221 -22.31 -6.69 21.78
CA VAL A 221 -23.15 -7.86 22.10
C VAL A 221 -24.45 -7.43 22.77
N VAL A 222 -24.42 -6.37 23.59
CA VAL A 222 -25.63 -5.84 24.24
C VAL A 222 -26.60 -5.18 23.25
N SER A 223 -26.16 -4.94 22.00
CA SER A 223 -27.04 -4.45 20.93
C SER A 223 -28.10 -5.48 20.52
N TYR A 224 -27.90 -6.79 20.77
CA TYR A 224 -28.95 -7.81 20.59
C TYR A 224 -30.15 -7.62 21.52
N PHE A 225 -29.95 -6.91 22.63
CA PHE A 225 -30.97 -6.50 23.61
C PHE A 225 -31.32 -5.01 23.46
N GLN A 226 -31.06 -4.44 22.26
CA GLN A 226 -31.32 -3.05 21.92
C GLN A 226 -30.68 -2.05 22.92
N SER A 227 -29.52 -2.41 23.50
CA SER A 227 -28.83 -1.60 24.52
C SER A 227 -29.74 -1.21 25.71
N ASN A 228 -30.69 -2.08 26.05
CA ASN A 228 -31.62 -1.85 27.15
C ASN A 228 -31.45 -2.91 28.25
N ALA A 229 -31.41 -2.45 29.50
CA ALA A 229 -31.26 -3.31 30.66
C ALA A 229 -32.52 -4.17 30.88
N THR A 230 -33.71 -3.58 30.66
CA THR A 230 -34.98 -4.29 30.81
C THR A 230 -35.09 -5.48 29.85
N ASN A 231 -34.65 -5.32 28.60
CA ASN A 231 -34.69 -6.40 27.61
C ASN A 231 -33.65 -7.49 27.91
N LEU A 232 -32.52 -7.12 28.51
CA LEU A 232 -31.51 -8.08 28.97
C LEU A 232 -32.00 -8.89 30.19
N ASP A 233 -32.81 -8.26 31.04
CA ASP A 233 -33.40 -8.89 32.22
C ASP A 233 -34.70 -9.64 31.93
N ASP A 234 -35.19 -9.58 30.69
CA ASP A 234 -36.47 -10.15 30.30
C ASP A 234 -36.43 -11.68 30.34
N GLU A 235 -37.48 -12.24 30.93
CA GLU A 235 -37.65 -13.68 31.14
C GLU A 235 -39.12 -14.02 30.89
N TYR A 236 -39.35 -14.94 29.96
CA TYR A 236 -40.70 -15.35 29.59
C TYR A 236 -41.08 -16.63 30.34
N TYR A 237 -42.21 -16.56 31.06
CA TYR A 237 -42.77 -17.67 31.82
C TYR A 237 -44.14 -18.06 31.27
N GLU A 238 -44.36 -19.36 31.08
CA GLU A 238 -45.64 -19.92 30.68
C GLU A 238 -46.01 -21.05 31.65
N GLU A 239 -47.21 -21.00 32.24
CA GLU A 239 -47.69 -21.97 33.25
C GLU A 239 -46.74 -22.18 34.45
N GLY A 240 -45.91 -21.18 34.76
CA GLY A 240 -44.92 -21.24 35.86
C GLY A 240 -43.57 -21.84 35.47
N PHE A 241 -43.38 -22.24 34.21
CA PHE A 241 -42.10 -22.69 33.68
C PHE A 241 -41.39 -21.55 32.95
N LEU A 242 -40.09 -21.38 33.20
CA LEU A 242 -39.24 -20.48 32.43
C LEU A 242 -39.09 -21.06 31.02
N LEU A 243 -39.48 -20.30 30.00
CA LEU A 243 -39.44 -20.73 28.60
C LEU A 243 -38.36 -19.99 27.79
N SER A 244 -38.04 -18.76 28.15
CA SER A 244 -36.97 -18.00 27.48
C SER A 244 -36.27 -17.05 28.45
N ASN A 245 -34.96 -16.95 28.30
CA ASN A 245 -34.12 -16.00 29.03
C ASN A 245 -33.10 -15.33 28.10
N TRP A 246 -32.24 -14.48 28.66
CA TRP A 246 -31.20 -13.79 27.90
C TRP A 246 -30.27 -14.72 27.10
N LEU A 247 -30.06 -15.95 27.58
CA LEU A 247 -29.16 -16.92 26.97
C LEU A 247 -29.82 -17.57 25.75
N SER A 248 -31.11 -17.91 25.86
CA SER A 248 -31.95 -18.38 24.74
C SER A 248 -32.04 -17.31 23.65
N HIS A 249 -32.31 -16.05 24.04
CA HIS A 249 -32.37 -14.91 23.11
C HIS A 249 -31.03 -14.71 22.40
N LEU A 250 -29.93 -14.65 23.15
CA LEU A 250 -28.59 -14.47 22.61
C LEU A 250 -28.22 -15.60 21.64
N ARG A 251 -28.44 -16.86 22.02
CA ARG A 251 -28.19 -18.02 21.17
C ARG A 251 -28.99 -17.96 19.88
N SER A 252 -30.26 -17.56 19.97
CA SER A 252 -31.12 -17.41 18.81
C SER A 252 -30.59 -16.33 17.87
N CYS A 253 -30.30 -15.12 18.37
CA CYS A 253 -29.75 -14.02 17.59
C CYS A 253 -28.37 -14.34 16.97
N LEU A 254 -27.53 -15.13 17.66
CA LEU A 254 -26.25 -15.57 17.10
C LEU A 254 -26.42 -16.59 15.97
N ARG A 255 -27.48 -17.41 16.01
CA ARG A 255 -27.82 -18.32 14.90
C ARG A 255 -28.44 -17.57 13.72
N ASN A 256 -29.26 -16.57 14.00
CA ASN A 256 -29.92 -15.75 12.98
C ASN A 256 -29.94 -14.27 13.40
N PRO A 257 -28.95 -13.47 12.98
CA PRO A 257 -28.81 -12.08 13.42
C PRO A 257 -29.80 -11.11 12.76
N ILE A 258 -30.59 -11.56 11.79
CA ILE A 258 -31.53 -10.74 11.03
C ILE A 258 -32.96 -10.89 11.59
N GLN A 259 -33.18 -11.87 12.48
CA GLN A 259 -34.50 -12.04 13.08
C GLN A 259 -34.79 -10.93 14.08
N VAL A 260 -35.98 -10.37 13.98
CA VAL A 260 -36.55 -9.45 14.96
C VAL A 260 -37.50 -10.29 15.80
N MET A 261 -37.11 -10.61 17.04
CA MET A 261 -37.97 -11.22 18.05
C MET A 261 -38.42 -10.14 19.03
#